data_AF-A0A1F3XYD6-F1
#
_entry.id   AF-A0A1F3XYD6-F1
#
_cell.length_a   1.000
_cell.length_b   1.000
_cell.length_c   1.000
_cell.angle_alpha   90.00
_cell.angle_beta   90.00
_cell.angle_gamma   90.00
#
_symmetry.space_group_name_H-M   'P 1'
#
loop_
_entity.id
_entity.type
_entity.pdbx_description
1 polymer ?
#
loop_
_entity_poly.entity_id
_entity_poly.type
_entity_poly.pdbx_seq_one_letter_code
_entity_poly.pdbx_strand_id
1 'polypeptide(L)'
;MKKLWIALAVGFQIVVLLGMAAEREYIRETGRIVFLQTLPVDPRDYFRGDYVRLGYEISQLNKESAQKAFGSEPVKKGTRVYTVLEQNPEGVAEFVKMARKKPESGLFIAGRVNHPSGLRHGFNEMNVFYGIESYYVQQGRGKAIEEKMSPGPIRHSLEVEVAIGKNGTAVLRGHRWGPFATELKILEGAAPVAPGRPAESNVVPSGRLSPKLRFSIINAGSEPRTLVIPPDLCSLQLVAIRYDGEKSLGPPGECKAGPEDVHLLAPSERKDIDIDLAESRWHVPGAGGQKAEIGAGDRLQRYRIVYRPPIGSVWQGKLSSRPFMSATLVD
;
A
#
# COMPACT_ATOMS: atom_id res chain seq x y z
N MET A 1 -55.00 18.41 13.85
CA MET A 1 -54.41 17.60 12.75
C MET A 1 -52.98 18.02 12.36
N LYS A 2 -52.68 19.30 12.09
CA LYS A 2 -51.31 19.74 11.69
C LYS A 2 -50.19 19.34 12.67
N LYS A 3 -50.42 19.46 13.99
CA LYS A 3 -49.45 19.07 15.04
C LYS A 3 -49.09 17.57 15.02
N LEU A 4 -50.07 16.70 14.70
CA LEU A 4 -49.87 15.25 14.62
C LEU A 4 -48.95 14.89 13.44
N TRP A 5 -49.18 15.51 12.28
CA TRP A 5 -48.34 15.32 11.08
C TRP A 5 -46.90 15.80 11.31
N ILE A 6 -46.71 16.92 12.01
CA ILE A 6 -45.37 17.41 12.38
C ILE A 6 -44.68 16.40 13.31
N ALA A 7 -45.38 15.91 14.34
CA ALA A 7 -44.82 14.92 15.26
C ALA A 7 -44.44 13.61 14.55
N LEU A 8 -45.27 13.14 13.62
CA LEU A 8 -44.97 11.98 12.78
C LEU A 8 -43.74 12.21 11.88
N ALA A 9 -43.62 13.39 11.27
CA ALA A 9 -42.46 13.72 10.45
C ALA A 9 -41.16 13.73 11.26
N VAL A 10 -41.18 14.32 12.46
CA VAL A 10 -40.04 14.31 13.39
C VAL A 10 -39.71 12.89 13.86
N GLY A 11 -40.73 12.11 14.23
CA GLY A 11 -40.55 10.71 14.63
C GLY A 11 -39.93 9.87 13.51
N PHE A 12 -40.39 10.04 12.27
CA PHE A 12 -39.82 9.37 11.11
C PHE A 12 -38.34 9.74 10.89
N GLN A 13 -37.97 11.03 11.02
CA GLN A 13 -36.57 11.45 10.93
C GLN A 13 -35.69 10.77 11.98
N ILE A 14 -36.15 10.68 13.23
CA ILE A 14 -35.42 10.01 14.31
C ILE A 14 -35.25 8.51 14.00
N VAL A 15 -36.30 7.84 13.54
CA VAL A 15 -36.25 6.41 13.17
C VAL A 15 -35.25 6.17 12.04
N VAL A 16 -35.22 7.03 11.02
CA VAL A 16 -34.26 6.94 9.91
C VAL A 16 -32.82 7.07 10.43
N LEU A 17 -32.54 8.06 11.29
CA LEU A 17 -31.20 8.25 11.87
C LEU A 17 -30.77 7.07 12.75
N LEU A 18 -31.68 6.55 13.59
CA LEU A 18 -31.43 5.36 14.40
C LEU A 18 -31.18 4.12 13.53
N GLY A 19 -31.94 3.95 12.45
CA GLY A 19 -31.74 2.86 11.50
C GLY A 19 -30.35 2.91 10.84
N MET A 20 -29.89 4.10 10.45
CA MET A 20 -28.54 4.29 9.89
C MET A 20 -27.44 3.96 10.90
N ALA A 21 -27.60 4.36 12.16
CA ALA A 21 -26.64 4.04 13.23
C ALA A 21 -26.65 2.52 13.55
N ALA A 22 -27.83 1.92 13.65
CA ALA A 22 -28.00 0.50 13.94
C ALA A 22 -27.39 -0.40 12.85
N GLU A 23 -27.50 -0.04 11.56
CA GLU A 23 -26.83 -0.77 10.48
C GLU A 23 -25.31 -0.77 10.67
N ARG A 24 -24.73 0.38 11.04
CA ARG A 24 -23.28 0.52 11.25
C ARG A 24 -22.81 -0.29 12.45
N GLU A 25 -23.55 -0.24 13.55
CA GLU A 25 -23.21 -1.03 14.74
C GLU A 25 -23.36 -2.54 14.48
N TYR A 26 -24.41 -2.94 13.76
CA TYR A 26 -24.61 -4.32 13.36
C TYR A 26 -23.44 -4.84 12.51
N ILE A 27 -22.96 -4.05 11.55
CA ILE A 27 -21.77 -4.40 10.76
C ILE A 27 -20.52 -4.44 11.64
N ARG A 28 -20.37 -3.49 12.58
CA ARG A 28 -19.24 -3.43 13.49
C ARG A 28 -19.09 -4.71 14.33
N GLU A 29 -20.20 -5.35 14.70
CA GLU A 29 -20.21 -6.57 15.52
C GLU A 29 -20.26 -7.87 14.70
N THR A 30 -20.99 -7.91 13.57
CA THR A 30 -21.22 -9.15 12.80
C THR A 30 -20.48 -9.22 11.46
N GLY A 31 -19.84 -8.12 11.05
CA GLY A 31 -19.10 -8.04 9.79
C GLY A 31 -17.86 -8.93 9.80
N ARG A 32 -17.41 -9.30 8.60
CA ARG A 32 -16.15 -10.04 8.46
C ARG A 32 -14.98 -9.12 8.79
N ILE A 33 -14.22 -9.48 9.81
CA ILE A 33 -13.07 -8.70 10.30
C ILE A 33 -11.85 -8.97 9.43
N VAL A 34 -11.24 -7.89 8.94
CA VAL A 34 -9.99 -7.92 8.18
C VAL A 34 -9.11 -6.74 8.58
N PHE A 35 -7.80 -6.88 8.36
CA PHE A 35 -6.86 -5.77 8.50
C PHE A 35 -6.54 -5.17 7.14
N LEU A 36 -6.54 -3.84 7.04
CA LEU A 36 -6.13 -3.12 5.84
C LEU A 36 -4.82 -2.37 6.10
N GLN A 37 -3.82 -2.60 5.26
CA GLN A 37 -2.53 -1.91 5.35
C GLN A 37 -2.67 -0.46 4.86
N THR A 38 -2.20 0.47 5.69
CA THR A 38 -2.22 1.89 5.36
C THR A 38 -0.97 2.30 4.62
N LEU A 39 -1.11 3.29 3.74
CA LEU A 39 -0.01 4.05 3.16
C LEU A 39 0.30 5.27 4.04
N PRO A 40 1.57 5.72 4.09
CA PRO A 40 1.91 6.99 4.73
C PRO A 40 1.12 8.14 4.10
N VAL A 41 0.55 9.00 4.94
CA VAL A 41 -0.15 10.22 4.52
C VAL A 41 0.50 11.39 5.26
N ASP A 42 0.79 12.49 4.54
CA ASP A 42 1.25 13.75 5.15
C ASP A 42 0.07 14.38 5.93
N PRO A 43 0.14 14.46 7.28
CA PRO A 43 -0.98 14.90 8.10
C PRO A 43 -1.07 16.43 8.14
N ARG A 44 -2.23 17.00 7.82
CA ARG A 44 -2.64 18.36 8.22
C ARG A 44 -4.16 18.49 8.31
N ASP A 45 -4.68 18.76 9.51
CA ASP A 45 -5.88 19.59 9.75
C ASP A 45 -5.97 19.93 11.25
N TYR A 46 -5.75 21.20 11.62
CA TYR A 46 -5.77 21.66 13.01
C TYR A 46 -7.18 21.84 13.60
N PHE A 47 -8.26 21.67 12.81
CA PHE A 47 -9.60 22.12 13.19
C PHE A 47 -10.62 21.00 13.48
N ARG A 48 -10.26 19.71 13.36
CA ARG A 48 -11.21 18.58 13.49
C ARG A 48 -10.98 17.66 14.72
N GLY A 49 -10.19 18.12 15.69
CA GLY A 49 -9.79 17.28 16.84
C GLY A 49 -8.73 16.24 16.46
N ASP A 50 -8.48 15.26 17.34
CA ASP A 50 -7.48 14.21 17.11
C ASP A 50 -8.02 13.11 16.19
N TYR A 51 -7.72 13.22 14.90
CA TYR A 51 -8.01 12.19 13.91
C TYR A 51 -6.81 12.00 12.98
N VAL A 52 -6.63 10.77 12.49
CA VAL A 52 -5.59 10.43 11.53
C VAL A 52 -6.22 10.21 10.16
N ARG A 53 -5.65 10.85 9.14
CA ARG A 53 -6.05 10.59 7.74
C ARG A 53 -5.39 9.31 7.26
N LEU A 54 -6.19 8.38 6.78
CA LEU A 54 -5.75 7.08 6.31
C LEU A 54 -5.79 7.02 4.79
N GLY A 55 -4.66 6.63 4.19
CA GLY A 55 -4.60 6.12 2.83
C GLY A 55 -4.44 4.61 2.89
N TYR A 56 -5.07 3.88 1.98
CA TYR A 56 -4.95 2.41 1.93
C TYR A 56 -4.20 1.96 0.69
N GLU A 57 -3.43 0.89 0.81
CA GLU A 57 -2.80 0.29 -0.37
C GLU A 57 -3.82 -0.15 -1.42
N ILE A 58 -4.96 -0.68 -0.96
CA ILE A 58 -6.06 -1.11 -1.84
C ILE A 58 -6.77 0.04 -2.57
N SER A 59 -6.57 1.30 -2.14
CA SER A 59 -7.18 2.49 -2.77
C SER A 59 -6.45 2.94 -4.03
N GLN A 60 -5.19 2.54 -4.22
CA GLN A 60 -4.39 2.91 -5.38
C GLN A 60 -4.55 1.87 -6.48
N LEU A 61 -5.23 2.24 -7.57
CA LEU A 61 -5.47 1.34 -8.69
C LEU A 61 -4.54 1.64 -9.84
N ASN A 62 -3.88 0.59 -10.33
CA ASN A 62 -3.15 0.69 -11.57
C ASN A 62 -4.12 0.73 -12.77
N LYS A 63 -3.64 1.31 -13.87
CA LYS A 63 -4.37 1.43 -15.13
C LYS A 63 -4.89 0.10 -15.65
N GLU A 64 -4.11 -0.97 -15.51
CA GLU A 64 -4.49 -2.30 -15.99
C GLU A 64 -5.72 -2.84 -15.26
N SER A 65 -5.77 -2.71 -13.93
CA SER A 65 -6.91 -3.13 -13.11
C SER A 65 -8.15 -2.30 -13.41
N ALA A 66 -7.97 -1.00 -13.60
CA ALA A 66 -9.06 -0.11 -14.04
C ALA A 66 -9.57 -0.50 -15.44
N GLN A 67 -8.68 -0.77 -16.40
CA GLN A 67 -9.08 -1.17 -17.75
C GLN A 67 -9.79 -2.53 -17.75
N LYS A 68 -9.33 -3.50 -16.94
CA LYS A 68 -10.02 -4.79 -16.78
C LYS A 68 -11.43 -4.63 -16.19
N ALA A 69 -11.62 -3.71 -15.25
CA ALA A 69 -12.90 -3.50 -14.58
C ALA A 69 -13.86 -2.60 -15.36
N PHE A 70 -13.34 -1.62 -16.10
CA PHE A 70 -14.12 -0.57 -16.76
C PHE A 70 -14.04 -0.56 -18.28
N GLY A 71 -13.19 -1.38 -18.89
CA GLY A 71 -12.94 -1.34 -20.34
C GLY A 71 -12.44 0.04 -20.77
N SER A 72 -12.96 0.53 -21.89
CA SER A 72 -12.66 1.84 -22.45
C SER A 72 -13.64 2.93 -22.01
N GLU A 73 -14.60 2.62 -21.14
CA GLU A 73 -15.67 3.55 -20.79
C GLU A 73 -15.25 4.61 -19.77
N PRO A 74 -15.78 5.84 -19.88
CA PRO A 74 -15.56 6.89 -18.91
C PRO A 74 -16.19 6.60 -17.55
N VAL A 75 -15.34 6.34 -16.56
CA VAL A 75 -15.65 6.32 -15.12
C VAL A 75 -15.79 7.73 -14.54
N LYS A 76 -16.96 8.04 -13.99
CA LYS A 76 -17.22 9.34 -13.34
C LYS A 76 -16.83 9.33 -11.87
N LYS A 77 -16.58 10.51 -11.31
CA LYS A 77 -16.44 10.69 -9.86
C LYS A 77 -17.71 10.23 -9.18
N GLY A 78 -17.58 9.56 -8.04
CA GLY A 78 -18.68 9.00 -7.27
C GLY A 78 -19.19 7.65 -7.78
N THR A 79 -18.67 7.13 -8.90
CA THR A 79 -19.03 5.79 -9.39
C THR A 79 -18.75 4.76 -8.31
N ARG A 80 -19.77 3.95 -7.99
CA ARG A 80 -19.64 2.88 -7.00
C ARG A 80 -18.89 1.72 -7.60
N VAL A 81 -17.94 1.20 -6.84
CA VAL A 81 -17.04 0.12 -7.25
C VAL A 81 -16.88 -0.88 -6.11
N TYR A 82 -16.53 -2.10 -6.44
CA TYR A 82 -16.27 -3.17 -5.48
C TYR A 82 -14.85 -3.66 -5.66
N THR A 83 -14.07 -3.59 -4.59
CA THR A 83 -12.70 -4.12 -4.56
C THR A 83 -12.77 -5.50 -3.94
N VAL A 84 -12.42 -6.52 -4.73
CA VAL A 84 -12.33 -7.90 -4.27
C VAL A 84 -11.00 -8.07 -3.56
N LEU A 85 -11.06 -8.66 -2.38
CA LEU A 85 -9.92 -8.83 -1.50
C LEU A 85 -9.69 -10.30 -1.19
N GLU A 86 -8.44 -10.63 -0.92
CA GLU A 86 -8.04 -11.92 -0.37
C GLU A 86 -7.31 -11.68 0.95
N GLN A 87 -7.66 -12.47 1.96
CA GLN A 87 -7.08 -12.35 3.29
C GLN A 87 -5.92 -13.32 3.41
N ASN A 88 -4.74 -12.80 3.75
CA ASN A 88 -3.58 -13.64 4.03
C ASN A 88 -3.69 -14.28 5.44
N PRO A 89 -2.81 -15.25 5.78
CA PRO A 89 -2.82 -15.90 7.09
C PRO A 89 -2.66 -14.95 8.29
N GLU A 90 -2.07 -13.77 8.10
CA GLU A 90 -1.95 -12.73 9.15
C GLU A 90 -3.25 -11.94 9.37
N GLY A 91 -4.28 -12.22 8.57
CA GLY A 91 -5.57 -11.53 8.60
C GLY A 91 -5.60 -10.23 7.81
N VAL A 92 -4.52 -9.88 7.11
CA VAL A 92 -4.42 -8.67 6.26
C VAL A 92 -5.03 -8.95 4.90
N ALA A 93 -5.92 -8.07 4.45
CA ALA A 93 -6.62 -8.18 3.19
C ALA A 93 -5.89 -7.41 2.07
N GLU A 94 -5.56 -8.13 1.00
CA GLU A 94 -4.84 -7.62 -0.16
C GLU A 94 -5.77 -7.45 -1.37
N PHE A 95 -5.42 -6.50 -2.25
CA PHE A 95 -6.15 -6.25 -3.48
C PHE A 95 -5.99 -7.42 -4.46
N VAL A 96 -7.10 -7.95 -4.96
CA VAL A 96 -7.10 -8.97 -6.03
C VAL A 96 -7.55 -8.35 -7.35
N LYS A 97 -8.75 -7.76 -7.36
CA LYS A 97 -9.35 -7.18 -8.57
C LYS A 97 -10.43 -6.18 -8.22
N MET A 98 -10.82 -5.40 -9.23
CA MET A 98 -11.96 -4.51 -9.15
C MET A 98 -13.14 -5.02 -9.97
N ALA A 99 -14.34 -4.79 -9.47
CA ALA A 99 -15.59 -5.07 -10.14
C ALA A 99 -16.53 -3.85 -10.08
N ARG A 100 -17.26 -3.61 -11.18
CA ARG A 100 -18.35 -2.62 -11.23
C ARG A 100 -19.62 -3.13 -10.55
N LYS A 101 -19.93 -4.40 -10.80
CA LYS A 101 -21.09 -5.09 -10.21
C LYS A 101 -20.67 -5.70 -8.88
N LYS A 102 -21.62 -5.74 -7.95
CA LYS A 102 -21.43 -6.39 -6.66
C LYS A 102 -21.08 -7.87 -6.90
N PRO A 103 -19.95 -8.37 -6.37
CA PRO A 103 -19.67 -9.81 -6.41
C PRO A 103 -20.75 -10.60 -5.66
N GLU A 104 -21.07 -11.79 -6.16
CA GLU A 104 -22.06 -12.68 -5.52
C GLU A 104 -21.51 -13.31 -4.24
N SER A 105 -20.20 -13.56 -4.21
CA SER A 105 -19.50 -14.21 -3.10
C SER A 105 -18.07 -13.67 -2.95
N GLY A 106 -17.40 -14.10 -1.89
CA GLY A 106 -16.04 -13.68 -1.55
C GLY A 106 -16.00 -12.42 -0.69
N LEU A 107 -14.78 -12.04 -0.31
CA LEU A 107 -14.52 -10.82 0.46
C LEU A 107 -14.40 -9.63 -0.50
N PHE A 108 -15.20 -8.60 -0.29
CA PHE A 108 -15.11 -7.38 -1.08
C PHE A 108 -15.52 -6.16 -0.26
N ILE A 109 -14.93 -5.02 -0.59
CA ILE A 109 -15.23 -3.73 0.01
C ILE A 109 -15.83 -2.80 -1.05
N ALA A 110 -16.93 -2.14 -0.70
CA ALA A 110 -17.61 -1.19 -1.55
C ALA A 110 -16.98 0.19 -1.36
N GLY A 111 -16.63 0.83 -2.48
CA GLY A 111 -16.06 2.17 -2.49
C GLY A 111 -16.66 3.04 -3.59
N ARG A 112 -16.16 4.27 -3.66
CA ARG A 112 -16.50 5.24 -4.70
C ARG A 112 -15.24 5.86 -5.27
N VAL A 113 -15.23 6.05 -6.58
CA VAL A 113 -14.14 6.76 -7.26
C VAL A 113 -14.11 8.22 -6.82
N ASN A 114 -13.02 8.67 -6.19
CA ASN A 114 -12.91 10.04 -5.70
C ASN A 114 -12.34 11.01 -6.76
N HIS A 115 -11.35 10.57 -7.52
CA HIS A 115 -10.75 11.37 -8.58
C HIS A 115 -10.62 10.52 -9.84
N PRO A 116 -11.52 10.70 -10.83
CA PRO A 116 -11.38 10.05 -12.13
C PRO A 116 -10.41 10.88 -12.98
N SER A 117 -9.11 10.78 -12.77
CA SER A 117 -8.19 11.38 -13.74
C SER A 117 -8.15 10.50 -15.00
N GLY A 118 -8.55 11.08 -16.16
CA GLY A 118 -8.02 10.63 -17.46
C GLY A 118 -8.89 9.71 -18.33
N LEU A 119 -10.13 10.06 -18.65
CA LEU A 119 -10.92 9.32 -19.66
C LEU A 119 -11.00 9.99 -21.03
N ARG A 120 -10.21 11.04 -21.27
CA ARG A 120 -10.15 11.69 -22.59
C ARG A 120 -8.77 11.70 -23.24
N HIS A 121 -7.64 11.75 -22.49
CA HIS A 121 -6.29 11.89 -23.09
C HIS A 121 -5.17 11.10 -22.38
N GLY A 122 -5.39 9.81 -22.11
CA GLY A 122 -4.40 8.97 -21.44
C GLY A 122 -4.61 8.94 -19.92
N PHE A 123 -4.62 7.73 -19.39
CA PHE A 123 -4.87 7.38 -18.00
C PHE A 123 -3.74 7.88 -17.10
N ASN A 124 -4.04 8.45 -15.93
CA ASN A 124 -3.02 8.61 -14.87
C ASN A 124 -3.39 7.82 -13.60
N GLU A 125 -4.32 8.24 -12.72
CA GLU A 125 -4.60 7.53 -11.46
C GLU A 125 -6.11 7.44 -11.15
N MET A 126 -6.58 6.27 -10.70
CA MET A 126 -7.93 6.09 -10.13
C MET A 126 -7.82 5.79 -8.64
N ASN A 127 -8.23 6.76 -7.82
CA ASN A 127 -8.29 6.60 -6.37
C ASN A 127 -9.71 6.27 -5.92
N VAL A 128 -9.85 5.26 -5.05
CA VAL A 128 -11.12 4.82 -4.49
C VAL A 128 -11.18 5.07 -2.99
N PHE A 129 -12.26 5.71 -2.57
CA PHE A 129 -12.60 5.91 -1.16
C PHE A 129 -13.66 4.89 -0.73
N TYR A 130 -13.40 4.25 0.40
CA TYR A 130 -14.23 3.24 1.04
C TYR A 130 -15.07 3.83 2.20
N GLY A 131 -14.88 5.10 2.53
CA GLY A 131 -15.60 5.78 3.62
C GLY A 131 -15.00 5.50 5.00
N ILE A 132 -13.74 5.07 5.02
CA ILE A 132 -12.96 4.74 6.22
C ILE A 132 -11.60 5.46 6.22
N GLU A 133 -11.46 6.55 5.46
CA GLU A 133 -10.21 7.33 5.31
C GLU A 133 -9.95 8.27 6.50
N SER A 134 -10.84 8.31 7.49
CA SER A 134 -10.72 9.15 8.68
C SER A 134 -10.87 8.30 9.92
N TYR A 135 -9.81 8.23 10.72
CA TYR A 135 -9.78 7.44 11.95
C TYR A 135 -9.71 8.36 13.16
N TYR A 136 -10.80 8.41 13.92
CA TYR A 136 -10.93 9.24 15.11
C TYR A 136 -10.40 8.49 16.32
N VAL A 137 -9.51 9.13 17.07
CA VAL A 137 -8.90 8.55 18.28
C VAL A 137 -9.15 9.44 19.48
N GLN A 138 -8.91 8.90 20.68
CA GLN A 138 -8.97 9.70 21.90
C GLN A 138 -7.96 10.86 21.84
N GLN A 139 -8.30 11.98 22.49
CA GLN A 139 -7.45 13.16 22.47
C GLN A 139 -6.01 12.85 22.92
N GLY A 140 -5.03 13.43 22.24
CA GLY A 140 -3.60 13.25 22.46
C GLY A 140 -2.99 11.96 21.89
N ARG A 141 -3.81 11.00 21.40
CA ARG A 141 -3.30 9.76 20.79
C ARG A 141 -3.07 9.85 19.28
N GLY A 142 -3.71 10.80 18.60
CA GLY A 142 -3.55 11.00 17.15
C GLY A 142 -2.10 11.28 16.80
N LYS A 143 -1.49 12.22 17.52
CA LYS A 143 -0.10 12.62 17.32
C LYS A 143 0.90 11.47 17.39
N ALA A 144 0.76 10.54 18.34
CA ALA A 144 1.66 9.40 18.48
C ALA A 144 1.56 8.43 17.29
N ILE A 145 0.35 8.27 16.73
CA ILE A 145 0.15 7.46 15.51
C ILE A 145 0.75 8.19 14.30
N GLU A 146 0.51 9.49 14.17
CA GLU A 146 1.05 10.32 13.08
C GLU A 146 2.56 10.41 13.10
N GLU A 147 3.20 10.61 14.26
CA GLU A 147 4.66 10.64 14.39
C GLU A 147 5.28 9.30 13.97
N LYS A 148 4.62 8.19 14.30
CA LYS A 148 5.08 6.85 13.92
C LYS A 148 4.77 6.49 12.45
N MET A 149 3.75 7.12 11.85
CA MET A 149 3.47 7.06 10.41
C MET A 149 4.30 8.03 9.58
N SER A 150 4.86 9.06 10.21
CA SER A 150 5.52 10.17 9.54
C SER A 150 6.65 9.66 8.64
N PRO A 151 6.95 10.36 7.53
CA PRO A 151 8.07 10.00 6.66
C PRO A 151 9.40 10.01 7.42
N GLY A 152 9.81 8.85 7.92
CA GLY A 152 11.05 8.61 8.66
C GLY A 152 11.88 7.50 8.01
N PRO A 153 13.17 7.34 8.39
CA PRO A 153 14.04 6.29 7.83
C PRO A 153 13.47 4.90 8.09
N ILE A 154 12.83 4.70 9.24
CA ILE A 154 12.13 3.48 9.62
C ILE A 154 10.63 3.67 9.33
N ARG A 155 10.05 2.76 8.55
CA ARG A 155 8.62 2.69 8.28
C ARG A 155 7.99 1.56 9.07
N HIS A 156 6.97 1.88 9.86
CA HIS A 156 6.13 0.90 10.51
C HIS A 156 4.73 0.97 9.90
N SER A 157 4.25 -0.11 9.29
CA SER A 157 2.91 -0.12 8.70
C SER A 157 1.84 -0.16 9.79
N LEU A 158 0.89 0.79 9.74
CA LEU A 158 -0.36 0.66 10.48
C LEU A 158 -1.29 -0.28 9.71
N GLU A 159 -1.91 -1.18 10.44
CA GLU A 159 -2.94 -2.09 9.96
C GLU A 159 -4.25 -1.74 10.66
N VAL A 160 -5.24 -1.34 9.89
CA VAL A 160 -6.52 -0.86 10.42
C VAL A 160 -7.51 -2.01 10.43
N GLU A 161 -8.11 -2.27 11.59
CA GLU A 161 -9.12 -3.31 11.75
C GLU A 161 -10.47 -2.80 11.22
N VAL A 162 -11.00 -3.53 10.23
CA VAL A 162 -12.23 -3.16 9.52
C VAL A 162 -13.19 -4.34 9.54
N ALA A 163 -14.44 -4.08 9.94
CA ALA A 163 -15.55 -4.99 9.72
C ALA A 163 -16.23 -4.70 8.39
N ILE A 164 -16.37 -5.73 7.55
CA ILE A 164 -16.99 -5.64 6.23
C ILE A 164 -18.34 -6.36 6.24
N GLY A 165 -19.41 -5.62 5.94
CA GLY A 165 -20.76 -6.14 5.83
C GLY A 165 -21.02 -6.87 4.50
N LYS A 166 -22.15 -7.59 4.42
CA LYS A 166 -22.56 -8.38 3.23
C LYS A 166 -22.74 -7.56 1.94
N ASN A 167 -22.87 -6.23 2.06
CA ASN A 167 -22.98 -5.29 0.94
C ASN A 167 -21.65 -4.60 0.60
N GLY A 168 -20.55 -4.98 1.26
CA GLY A 168 -19.23 -4.38 1.14
C GLY A 168 -19.05 -3.09 1.95
N THR A 169 -20.05 -2.67 2.74
CA THR A 169 -19.90 -1.52 3.63
C THR A 169 -18.86 -1.82 4.69
N ALA A 170 -17.85 -0.96 4.78
CA ALA A 170 -16.79 -1.05 5.77
C ALA A 170 -17.09 -0.16 6.99
N VAL A 171 -16.72 -0.67 8.17
CA VAL A 171 -16.77 0.05 9.44
C VAL A 171 -15.44 -0.16 10.17
N LEU A 172 -14.83 0.94 10.61
CA LEU A 172 -13.60 0.94 11.40
C LEU A 172 -13.87 0.41 12.81
N ARG A 173 -13.02 -0.50 13.31
CA ARG A 173 -13.07 -1.00 14.70
C ARG A 173 -11.87 -0.56 15.52
N GLY A 174 -10.68 -0.56 14.91
CA GLY A 174 -9.43 -0.34 15.63
C GLY A 174 -8.22 -0.32 14.71
N HIS A 175 -7.05 -0.47 15.30
CA HIS A 175 -5.80 -0.58 14.56
C HIS A 175 -4.79 -1.43 15.34
N ARG A 176 -3.79 -1.91 14.63
CA ARG A 176 -2.56 -2.45 15.18
C ARG A 176 -1.38 -1.99 14.34
N TRP A 177 -0.18 -2.13 14.88
CA TRP A 177 1.03 -2.02 14.08
C TRP A 177 1.40 -3.40 13.54
N GLY A 178 1.86 -3.47 12.29
CA GLY A 178 2.37 -4.71 11.72
C GLY A 178 3.55 -5.26 12.55
N PRO A 179 3.87 -6.55 12.46
CA PRO A 179 4.92 -7.16 13.28
C PRO A 179 6.33 -6.65 12.95
N PHE A 180 6.53 -6.15 11.73
CA PHE A 180 7.83 -5.68 11.25
C PHE A 180 7.81 -4.21 10.85
N ALA A 181 8.95 -3.55 11.06
CA ALA A 181 9.26 -2.26 10.48
C ALA A 181 10.37 -2.42 9.42
N THR A 182 10.44 -1.51 8.47
CA THR A 182 11.44 -1.53 7.40
C THR A 182 12.29 -0.27 7.39
N GLU A 183 13.58 -0.42 7.12
CA GLU A 183 14.50 0.69 6.89
C GLU A 183 15.19 0.50 5.53
N LEU A 184 15.36 1.58 4.78
CA LEU A 184 16.13 1.56 3.52
C LEU A 184 17.23 2.60 3.58
N LYS A 185 18.47 2.16 3.40
CA LYS A 185 19.66 3.02 3.32
C LYS A 185 20.34 2.86 1.97
N ILE A 186 20.91 3.94 1.45
CA ILE A 186 21.82 3.89 0.31
C ILE A 186 23.23 3.71 0.88
N LEU A 187 23.87 2.59 0.58
CA LEU A 187 25.25 2.31 0.95
C LEU A 187 26.23 2.99 -0.01
N GLU A 188 25.96 2.86 -1.31
CA GLU A 188 26.70 3.51 -2.39
C GLU A 188 25.69 4.08 -3.39
N GLY A 189 25.72 5.40 -3.62
CA GLY A 189 24.82 6.06 -4.57
C GLY A 189 25.28 5.89 -6.01
N ALA A 190 24.35 6.02 -6.95
CA ALA A 190 24.70 6.13 -8.36
C ALA A 190 25.45 7.44 -8.65
N ALA A 191 26.36 7.42 -9.61
CA ALA A 191 27.16 8.59 -10.00
C ALA A 191 26.27 9.78 -10.37
N PRO A 192 26.56 11.00 -9.87
CA PRO A 192 25.76 12.19 -10.16
C PRO A 192 25.86 12.57 -11.64
N VAL A 193 24.77 13.10 -12.19
CA VAL A 193 24.76 13.70 -13.53
C VAL A 193 25.20 15.15 -13.38
N ALA A 194 26.13 15.61 -14.22
CA ALA A 194 26.57 17.01 -14.21
C ALA A 194 25.37 17.95 -14.43
N PRO A 195 25.20 19.01 -13.63
CA PRO A 195 24.07 19.93 -13.77
C PRO A 195 24.09 20.63 -15.14
N GLY A 196 22.92 20.76 -15.78
CA GLY A 196 22.73 21.59 -16.97
C GLY A 196 22.81 20.90 -18.34
N ARG A 197 22.86 19.56 -18.42
CA ARG A 197 22.74 18.85 -19.71
C ARG A 197 21.41 18.08 -19.80
N PRO A 198 20.66 18.21 -20.91
CA PRO A 198 19.49 17.37 -21.15
C PRO A 198 19.87 15.89 -21.14
N ALA A 199 18.89 15.02 -20.88
CA ALA A 199 18.99 13.55 -20.97
C ALA A 199 19.29 13.03 -22.41
N GLU A 200 19.85 13.87 -23.28
CA GLU A 200 20.22 13.57 -24.67
C GLU A 200 21.74 13.36 -24.86
N SER A 201 22.56 13.55 -23.83
CA SER A 201 23.98 13.24 -23.97
C SER A 201 24.19 11.74 -23.78
N ASN A 202 24.65 11.05 -24.84
CA ASN A 202 25.22 9.68 -24.82
C ASN A 202 26.47 9.54 -23.93
N VAL A 203 26.63 10.40 -22.92
CA VAL A 203 27.72 10.40 -21.96
C VAL A 203 27.36 9.41 -20.87
N VAL A 204 27.90 8.21 -20.98
CA VAL A 204 27.84 7.20 -19.91
C VAL A 204 28.58 7.80 -18.69
N PRO A 205 27.92 7.94 -17.53
CA PRO A 205 28.58 8.44 -16.33
C PRO A 205 29.83 7.62 -16.01
N SER A 206 30.94 8.30 -15.70
CA SER A 206 32.15 7.66 -15.19
C SER A 206 31.91 7.26 -13.74
N GLY A 207 31.26 6.12 -13.53
CA GLY A 207 30.93 5.61 -12.20
C GLY A 207 29.78 4.62 -12.22
N ARG A 208 29.33 4.25 -11.02
CA ARG A 208 28.28 3.26 -10.83
C ARG A 208 26.92 3.79 -11.32
N LEU A 209 26.21 3.01 -12.12
CA LEU A 209 24.92 3.43 -12.68
C LEU A 209 23.77 3.25 -11.68
N SER A 210 23.70 2.12 -10.98
CA SER A 210 22.65 1.84 -9.98
C SER A 210 23.19 1.82 -8.55
N PRO A 211 22.38 2.11 -7.52
CA PRO A 211 22.86 2.19 -6.15
C PRO A 211 23.09 0.81 -5.54
N LYS A 212 23.89 0.74 -4.47
CA LYS A 212 23.83 -0.35 -3.48
C LYS A 212 22.97 0.10 -2.31
N LEU A 213 22.02 -0.74 -1.92
CA LEU A 213 21.06 -0.45 -0.87
C LEU A 213 21.25 -1.42 0.28
N ARG A 214 20.90 -0.99 1.48
CA ARG A 214 20.64 -1.87 2.62
C ARG A 214 19.16 -1.79 2.96
N PHE A 215 18.48 -2.91 2.79
CA PHE A 215 17.09 -3.08 3.22
C PHE A 215 17.09 -3.86 4.53
N SER A 216 16.67 -3.21 5.62
CA SER A 216 16.61 -3.81 6.94
C SER A 216 15.17 -4.11 7.31
N ILE A 217 14.92 -5.34 7.76
CA ILE A 217 13.65 -5.76 8.37
C ILE A 217 13.86 -5.86 9.87
N ILE A 218 13.07 -5.12 10.64
CA ILE A 218 13.20 -4.98 12.09
C ILE A 218 11.98 -5.63 12.74
N ASN A 219 12.18 -6.54 13.68
CA ASN A 219 11.08 -7.02 14.51
C ASN A 219 10.65 -5.90 15.46
N ALA A 220 9.50 -5.30 15.17
CA ALA A 220 8.96 -4.18 15.93
C ALA A 220 7.90 -4.63 16.96
N GLY A 221 7.69 -5.94 17.10
CA GLY A 221 6.83 -6.54 18.12
C GLY A 221 7.56 -6.86 19.42
N SER A 222 6.79 -7.34 20.40
CA SER A 222 7.31 -7.77 21.71
C SER A 222 7.73 -9.23 21.78
N GLU A 223 7.40 -10.03 20.75
CA GLU A 223 7.66 -11.46 20.70
C GLU A 223 8.67 -11.77 19.58
N PRO A 224 9.48 -12.84 19.70
CA PRO A 224 10.31 -13.32 18.61
C PRO A 224 9.47 -13.64 17.35
N ARG A 225 9.99 -13.28 16.17
CA ARG A 225 9.31 -13.50 14.90
C ARG A 225 10.24 -14.12 13.87
N THR A 226 9.71 -15.09 13.14
CA THR A 226 10.44 -15.77 12.08
C THR A 226 10.29 -15.04 10.76
N LEU A 227 11.40 -14.91 10.05
CA LEU A 227 11.50 -14.32 8.73
C LEU A 227 12.26 -15.29 7.81
N VAL A 228 11.89 -15.40 6.54
CA VAL A 228 12.54 -16.32 5.61
C VAL A 228 13.15 -15.53 4.46
N ILE A 229 14.48 -15.54 4.34
CA ILE A 229 15.20 -14.81 3.30
C ILE A 229 16.19 -15.77 2.63
N PRO A 230 15.80 -16.35 1.49
CA PRO A 230 16.71 -17.15 0.68
C PRO A 230 17.90 -16.34 0.17
N PRO A 231 19.09 -16.95 -0.02
CA PRO A 231 20.31 -16.27 -0.47
C PRO A 231 20.19 -15.74 -1.91
N ASP A 232 19.35 -16.38 -2.72
CA ASP A 232 19.00 -15.90 -4.05
C ASP A 232 18.03 -14.71 -4.02
N LEU A 233 17.67 -14.19 -2.84
CA LEU A 233 16.75 -13.07 -2.60
C LEU A 233 15.44 -13.17 -3.41
N CYS A 234 14.94 -14.37 -3.70
CA CYS A 234 13.69 -14.56 -4.45
C CYS A 234 12.46 -13.98 -3.72
N SER A 235 12.57 -13.77 -2.41
CA SER A 235 11.56 -13.16 -1.55
C SER A 235 11.52 -11.63 -1.64
N LEU A 236 12.44 -11.00 -2.38
CA LEU A 236 12.49 -9.56 -2.61
C LEU A 236 12.15 -9.20 -4.04
N GLN A 237 11.32 -8.17 -4.20
CA GLN A 237 10.89 -7.66 -5.48
C GLN A 237 11.24 -6.20 -5.65
N LEU A 238 11.74 -5.84 -6.83
CA LEU A 238 11.87 -4.45 -7.25
C LEU A 238 10.55 -4.02 -7.89
N VAL A 239 9.92 -3.00 -7.32
CA VAL A 239 8.64 -2.48 -7.80
C VAL A 239 8.86 -1.06 -8.32
N ALA A 240 8.54 -0.83 -9.59
CA ALA A 240 8.49 0.52 -10.14
C ALA A 240 7.18 1.19 -9.72
N ILE A 241 7.29 2.36 -9.10
CA ILE A 241 6.17 3.23 -8.74
C ILE A 241 5.97 4.17 -9.91
N ARG A 242 5.03 3.84 -10.78
CA ARG A 242 4.72 4.63 -11.96
C ARG A 242 3.49 5.48 -11.68
N TYR A 243 3.31 6.50 -12.51
CA TYR A 243 2.10 7.31 -12.49
C TYR A 243 0.84 6.49 -12.78
N ASP A 244 0.95 5.34 -13.46
CA ASP A 244 -0.16 4.44 -13.78
C ASP A 244 -0.28 3.25 -12.81
N GLY A 245 0.41 3.31 -11.67
CA GLY A 245 0.40 2.35 -10.58
C GLY A 245 1.73 1.63 -10.35
N GLU A 246 1.75 0.73 -9.37
CA GLU A 246 2.93 -0.09 -9.08
C GLU A 246 3.05 -1.26 -10.07
N LYS A 247 4.26 -1.48 -10.60
CA LYS A 247 4.59 -2.62 -11.46
C LYS A 247 5.78 -3.39 -10.87
N SER A 248 5.58 -4.66 -10.54
CA SER A 248 6.66 -5.56 -10.14
C SER A 248 7.57 -5.85 -11.35
N LEU A 249 8.88 -5.72 -11.15
CA LEU A 249 9.91 -5.91 -12.17
C LEU A 249 10.76 -7.17 -11.95
N GLY A 250 10.42 -7.96 -10.91
CA GLY A 250 10.93 -9.32 -10.69
C GLY A 250 11.18 -9.65 -9.22
N PRO A 251 11.52 -10.92 -8.89
CA PRO A 251 11.27 -12.10 -9.70
C PRO A 251 9.83 -12.64 -9.47
N PRO A 252 9.16 -13.12 -10.54
CA PRO A 252 7.88 -13.82 -10.48
C PRO A 252 8.05 -15.35 -10.56
N GLY A 253 9.13 -15.91 -10.00
CA GLY A 253 9.44 -17.34 -10.02
C GLY A 253 9.05 -18.07 -8.73
N GLU A 254 9.12 -19.40 -8.74
CA GLU A 254 9.01 -20.21 -7.51
C GLU A 254 10.14 -19.82 -6.55
N CYS A 255 9.80 -19.20 -5.44
CA CYS A 255 10.74 -18.88 -4.37
C CYS A 255 10.79 -20.07 -3.41
N LYS A 256 11.93 -20.78 -3.38
CA LYS A 256 12.16 -21.93 -2.51
C LYS A 256 13.10 -21.52 -1.39
N ALA A 257 12.82 -22.03 -0.19
CA ALA A 257 13.63 -21.76 0.99
C ALA A 257 13.99 -23.07 1.68
N GLY A 258 15.24 -23.18 2.12
CA GLY A 258 15.73 -24.22 3.02
C GLY A 258 15.59 -23.83 4.50
N PRO A 259 15.81 -24.76 5.43
CA PRO A 259 15.84 -24.46 6.87
C PRO A 259 16.86 -23.39 7.28
N GLU A 260 17.97 -23.26 6.55
CA GLU A 260 19.04 -22.28 6.75
C GLU A 260 18.63 -20.83 6.40
N ASP A 261 17.59 -20.67 5.58
CA ASP A 261 17.06 -19.36 5.16
C ASP A 261 16.11 -18.76 6.20
N VAL A 262 15.83 -19.52 7.27
CA VAL A 262 14.93 -19.16 8.35
C VAL A 262 15.70 -18.37 9.41
N HIS A 263 15.26 -17.14 9.66
CA HIS A 263 15.85 -16.23 10.63
C HIS A 263 14.83 -15.93 11.74
N LEU A 264 15.17 -16.30 12.97
CA LEU A 264 14.41 -15.91 14.15
C LEU A 264 14.92 -14.55 14.65
N LEU A 265 14.07 -13.53 14.62
CA LEU A 265 14.40 -12.19 15.09
C LEU A 265 13.81 -11.96 16.48
N ALA A 266 14.65 -11.71 17.47
CA ALA A 266 14.25 -11.23 18.78
C ALA A 266 13.60 -9.83 18.68
N PRO A 267 12.84 -9.38 19.70
CA PRO A 267 12.30 -8.03 19.74
C PRO A 267 13.38 -6.96 19.50
N SER A 268 13.12 -6.00 18.61
CA SER A 268 14.06 -4.96 18.15
C SER A 268 15.29 -5.45 17.37
N GLU A 269 15.44 -6.75 17.15
CA GLU A 269 16.48 -7.29 16.28
C GLU A 269 16.17 -6.95 14.81
N ARG A 270 17.23 -6.72 14.04
CA ARG A 270 17.15 -6.40 12.61
C ARG A 270 17.88 -7.43 11.77
N LYS A 271 17.30 -7.74 10.61
CA LYS A 271 17.97 -8.46 9.53
C LYS A 271 18.29 -7.47 8.42
N ASP A 272 19.58 -7.25 8.20
CA ASP A 272 20.08 -6.41 7.11
C ASP A 272 20.28 -7.24 5.84
N ILE A 273 19.82 -6.70 4.72
CA ILE A 273 19.94 -7.31 3.40
C ILE A 273 20.56 -6.28 2.46
N ASP A 274 21.79 -6.54 2.04
CA ASP A 274 22.50 -5.68 1.10
C ASP A 274 22.13 -6.07 -0.33
N ILE A 275 21.71 -5.07 -1.12
CA ILE A 275 21.16 -5.22 -2.46
C ILE A 275 21.99 -4.37 -3.42
N ASP A 276 22.74 -5.03 -4.29
CA ASP A 276 23.48 -4.39 -5.37
C ASP A 276 22.60 -4.31 -6.62
N LEU A 277 22.00 -3.15 -6.91
CA LEU A 277 21.10 -3.00 -8.07
C LEU A 277 21.83 -2.94 -9.43
N ALA A 278 23.16 -3.07 -9.45
CA ALA A 278 23.93 -3.22 -10.68
C ALA A 278 23.96 -4.69 -11.14
N GLU A 279 23.66 -5.65 -10.26
CA GLU A 279 23.57 -7.06 -10.63
C GLU A 279 22.43 -7.33 -11.62
N SER A 280 22.67 -8.26 -12.55
CA SER A 280 21.76 -8.58 -13.67
C SER A 280 20.36 -9.01 -13.23
N ARG A 281 20.23 -9.57 -12.02
CA ARG A 281 18.95 -9.96 -11.41
C ARG A 281 18.00 -8.77 -11.15
N TRP A 282 18.56 -7.57 -10.95
CA TRP A 282 17.80 -6.35 -10.66
C TRP A 282 17.59 -5.49 -11.90
N HIS A 283 18.14 -5.91 -13.05
CA HIS A 283 17.99 -5.18 -14.29
C HIS A 283 16.53 -5.16 -14.73
N VAL A 284 16.09 -3.98 -15.15
CA VAL A 284 14.73 -3.69 -15.58
C VAL A 284 14.66 -3.63 -17.10
N PRO A 285 13.49 -3.88 -17.72
CA PRO A 285 13.34 -3.72 -19.16
C PRO A 285 13.69 -2.29 -19.60
N GLY A 286 14.74 -2.15 -20.42
CA GLY A 286 15.21 -0.89 -20.98
C GLY A 286 14.63 -0.59 -22.37
N ALA A 287 15.09 0.51 -22.98
CA ALA A 287 14.71 0.90 -24.33
C ALA A 287 15.13 -0.19 -25.34
N GLY A 288 14.19 -0.75 -26.09
CA GLY A 288 14.44 -1.86 -27.02
C GLY A 288 14.27 -3.26 -26.42
N GLY A 289 13.78 -3.39 -25.18
CA GLY A 289 13.41 -4.67 -24.57
C GLY A 289 14.55 -5.45 -23.92
N GLN A 290 15.80 -4.99 -24.05
CA GLN A 290 16.94 -5.55 -23.32
C GLN A 290 16.89 -5.11 -21.85
N LYS A 291 17.24 -6.02 -20.94
CA LYS A 291 17.34 -5.68 -19.51
C LYS A 291 18.58 -4.82 -19.28
N ALA A 292 18.42 -3.75 -18.50
CA ALA A 292 19.52 -2.86 -18.12
C ALA A 292 19.39 -2.43 -16.65
N GLU A 293 20.48 -1.93 -16.10
CA GLU A 293 20.53 -1.24 -14.81
C GLU A 293 19.49 -0.12 -14.71
N ILE A 294 18.90 0.07 -13.52
CA ILE A 294 17.90 1.13 -13.33
C ILE A 294 18.47 2.53 -13.57
N GLY A 295 19.77 2.73 -13.31
CA GLY A 295 20.43 3.99 -13.55
C GLY A 295 20.77 4.30 -15.01
N ALA A 296 20.65 3.30 -15.91
CA ALA A 296 20.77 3.49 -17.35
C ALA A 296 19.45 3.98 -17.98
N GLY A 297 18.33 3.86 -17.27
CA GLY A 297 17.01 4.31 -17.69
C GLY A 297 16.66 5.72 -17.20
N ASP A 298 15.35 5.97 -17.05
CA ASP A 298 14.86 7.21 -16.44
C ASP A 298 15.30 7.28 -14.96
N ARG A 299 16.23 8.19 -14.67
CA ARG A 299 16.81 8.35 -13.33
C ARG A 299 15.84 8.94 -12.32
N LEU A 300 14.74 9.55 -12.77
CA LEU A 300 13.64 10.07 -11.94
C LEU A 300 12.57 9.01 -11.66
N GLN A 301 12.62 7.86 -12.34
CA GLN A 301 11.72 6.76 -12.04
C GLN A 301 11.88 6.33 -10.59
N ARG A 302 10.76 6.31 -9.86
CA ARG A 302 10.70 5.86 -8.47
C ARG A 302 10.57 4.35 -8.43
N TYR A 303 11.29 3.75 -7.50
CA TYR A 303 11.28 2.33 -7.21
C TYR A 303 11.08 2.11 -5.71
N ARG A 304 10.70 0.90 -5.33
CA ARG A 304 10.77 0.42 -3.95
C ARG A 304 11.11 -1.06 -3.93
N ILE A 305 11.62 -1.52 -2.81
CA ILE A 305 11.79 -2.94 -2.51
C ILE A 305 10.55 -3.42 -1.78
N VAL A 306 10.00 -4.55 -2.22
CA VAL A 306 8.89 -5.24 -1.56
C VAL A 306 9.35 -6.64 -1.18
N TYR A 307 9.25 -6.96 0.10
CA TYR A 307 9.47 -8.30 0.62
C TYR A 307 8.15 -9.07 0.69
N ARG A 308 8.17 -10.28 0.12
CA ARG A 308 7.14 -11.30 0.25
C ARG A 308 7.81 -12.62 0.62
N PRO A 309 7.46 -13.22 1.75
CA PRO A 309 8.02 -14.50 2.15
C PRO A 309 7.60 -15.61 1.17
N PRO A 310 8.41 -16.68 1.04
CA PRO A 310 8.02 -17.89 0.31
C PRO A 310 6.69 -18.45 0.82
N ILE A 311 5.89 -19.02 -0.09
CA ILE A 311 4.62 -19.65 0.26
C ILE A 311 4.85 -20.76 1.30
N GLY A 312 4.01 -20.80 2.34
CA GLY A 312 4.14 -21.77 3.43
C GLY A 312 5.08 -21.32 4.57
N SER A 313 5.69 -20.13 4.45
CA SER A 313 6.43 -19.53 5.57
C SER A 313 5.54 -19.29 6.79
N VAL A 314 6.15 -19.24 7.97
CA VAL A 314 5.47 -19.00 9.26
C VAL A 314 4.73 -17.67 9.27
N TRP A 315 5.35 -16.63 8.69
CA TRP A 315 4.73 -15.33 8.48
C TRP A 315 4.46 -15.14 6.99
N GLN A 316 3.27 -14.67 6.62
CA GLN A 316 2.84 -14.53 5.22
C GLN A 316 2.26 -13.14 4.88
N GLY A 317 2.95 -12.09 5.30
CA GLY A 317 2.57 -10.71 4.95
C GLY A 317 3.43 -10.10 3.84
N LYS A 318 3.31 -8.78 3.69
CA LYS A 318 4.05 -7.98 2.73
C LYS A 318 4.70 -6.79 3.41
N LEU A 319 5.99 -6.58 3.19
CA LEU A 319 6.71 -5.42 3.69
C LEU A 319 7.23 -4.57 2.53
N SER A 320 7.06 -3.26 2.63
CA SER A 320 7.48 -2.35 1.57
C SER A 320 8.50 -1.36 2.11
N SER A 321 9.57 -1.12 1.36
CA SER A 321 10.55 -0.09 1.67
C SER A 321 10.01 1.32 1.42
N ARG A 322 10.76 2.33 1.86
CA ARG A 322 10.62 3.69 1.31
C ARG A 322 10.87 3.68 -0.20
N PRO A 323 10.17 4.54 -0.97
CA PRO A 323 10.54 4.80 -2.35
C PRO A 323 11.95 5.38 -2.48
N PHE A 324 12.63 5.06 -3.57
CA PHE A 324 13.93 5.60 -3.94
C PHE A 324 14.01 5.80 -5.46
N MET A 325 14.93 6.64 -5.90
CA MET A 325 15.32 6.83 -7.31
C MET A 325 16.72 6.26 -7.52
N SER A 326 17.20 6.24 -8.77
CA SER A 326 18.54 5.73 -9.10
C SER A 326 19.68 6.30 -8.25
N ALA A 327 19.59 7.57 -7.80
CA ALA A 327 20.66 8.24 -7.06
C ALA A 327 20.32 8.67 -5.64
N THR A 328 19.04 8.74 -5.26
CA THR A 328 18.59 9.33 -3.98
C THR A 328 17.37 8.61 -3.42
N LEU A 329 17.19 8.68 -2.10
CA LEU A 329 15.93 8.28 -1.47
C LEU A 329 14.86 9.33 -1.78
N VAL A 330 13.60 8.91 -1.81
CA VAL A 330 12.45 9.82 -1.95
C VAL A 330 11.67 9.85 -0.65
N ASP A 331 11.25 11.04 -0.25
CA ASP A 331 10.36 11.23 0.90
C ASP A 331 8.96 10.61 0.68
#